data_AF-A0A815U1D7-F1
#
_entry.id   AF-A0A815U1D7-F1
#
_cell.length_a   1.000
_cell.length_b   1.000
_cell.length_c   1.000
_cell.angle_alpha   90.00
_cell.angle_beta   90.00
_cell.angle_gamma   90.00
#
_symmetry.space_group_name_H-M   'P 1'
#
loop_
_entity.id
_entity.type
_entity.pdbx_description
1 polymer ?
#
loop_
_entity_poly.entity_id
_entity_poly.type
_entity_poly.pdbx_seq_one_letter_code
_entity_poly.pdbx_strand_id
1 'polypeptide(L)'
;MNRFLFPRLNSSIIRLCYRSTSTNFGLTNRDRKRFYKKVSVVESSQIPTKYEILLDQHKLKTPLGNIITIENEFLALALAQEWNQQYKKIDLSSMHLYSLINTFIDNPLKFTKNQLIEKLMHFLDWDTLLYRSDQPEELRQLQIKSWDPILLYINKEFHTNFQSTYDLHIKDLINKNDRYIIEK
;
A
#
# COMPACT_ATOMS: atom_id res chain seq x y z
N MET A 1 38.48 -35.70 -0.87
CA MET A 1 39.55 -34.80 -0.36
C MET A 1 39.49 -33.56 -1.25
N ASN A 2 39.06 -32.37 -0.86
CA ASN A 2 39.29 -31.61 0.37
C ASN A 2 38.02 -30.83 0.77
N ARG A 3 37.66 -30.92 2.06
CA ARG A 3 36.70 -30.04 2.73
C ARG A 3 37.42 -28.74 3.09
N PHE A 4 36.96 -27.61 2.58
CA PHE A 4 37.35 -26.31 3.12
C PHE A 4 36.62 -26.09 4.46
N LEU A 5 37.42 -26.08 5.52
CA LEU A 5 37.02 -25.76 6.89
C LEU A 5 37.03 -24.24 7.05
N PHE A 6 35.87 -23.63 7.28
CA PHE A 6 35.80 -22.28 7.85
C PHE A 6 35.77 -22.39 9.38
N PRO A 7 36.59 -21.63 10.12
CA PRO A 7 36.62 -21.69 11.58
C PRO A 7 35.36 -21.04 12.17
N ARG A 8 34.78 -21.69 13.19
CA ARG A 8 33.69 -21.14 14.00
C ARG A 8 34.20 -19.95 14.80
N LEU A 9 33.70 -18.75 14.50
CA LEU A 9 33.88 -17.57 15.33
C LEU A 9 32.87 -17.57 16.48
N ASN A 10 33.38 -17.28 17.68
CA ASN A 10 32.70 -17.27 18.97
C ASN A 10 31.46 -16.36 18.97
N SER A 11 30.33 -16.89 19.45
CA SER A 11 29.00 -16.27 19.43
C SER A 11 28.75 -15.25 20.55
N SER A 12 29.70 -14.36 20.82
CA SER A 12 29.59 -13.45 21.96
C SER A 12 30.23 -12.10 21.68
N ILE A 13 29.67 -11.34 20.74
CA ILE A 13 29.65 -9.84 20.66
C ILE A 13 28.88 -9.47 19.37
N ILE A 14 27.55 -9.49 19.41
CA ILE A 14 26.70 -8.62 18.58
C ILE A 14 25.49 -8.22 19.44
N ARG A 15 25.71 -7.34 20.41
CA ARG A 15 24.66 -6.44 20.91
C ARG A 15 24.91 -5.10 20.27
N LEU A 16 24.60 -4.99 18.98
CA LEU A 16 24.51 -3.70 18.32
C LEU A 16 23.03 -3.39 18.11
N CYS A 17 22.62 -2.30 18.74
CA CYS A 17 21.27 -1.82 18.88
C CYS A 17 20.49 -1.79 17.56
N TYR A 18 19.57 -2.73 17.38
CA TYR A 18 18.40 -2.51 16.53
C TYR A 18 17.45 -1.59 17.31
N ARG A 19 17.77 -0.29 17.34
CA ARG A 19 16.87 0.73 17.84
C ARG A 19 15.86 0.99 16.73
N SER A 20 14.91 0.06 16.58
CA SER A 20 13.70 0.32 15.80
C SER A 20 13.05 1.56 16.42
N THR A 21 13.03 2.67 15.70
CA THR A 21 12.03 3.71 15.92
C THR A 21 10.70 3.13 15.44
N SER A 22 10.14 2.24 16.24
CA SER A 22 8.74 1.87 16.16
C SER A 22 7.96 3.12 16.53
N THR A 23 7.58 3.90 15.53
CA THR A 23 6.36 4.69 15.62
C THR A 23 5.26 3.68 15.98
N ASN A 24 4.83 3.72 17.24
CA ASN A 24 3.80 2.84 17.77
C ASN A 24 2.46 3.17 17.10
N PHE A 25 2.25 2.69 15.87
CA PHE A 25 0.93 2.26 15.45
C PHE A 25 0.64 0.98 16.22
N GLY A 26 0.05 1.14 17.41
CA GLY A 26 -0.23 0.06 18.33
C GLY A 26 -1.24 -0.94 17.76
N LEU A 27 -0.77 -1.85 16.91
CA LEU A 27 -1.37 -3.15 16.70
C LEU A 27 -0.72 -4.12 17.70
N THR A 28 -0.88 -3.87 19.00
CA THR A 28 -0.76 -4.98 19.94
C THR A 28 -1.90 -5.90 19.57
N ASN A 29 -1.60 -7.06 18.96
CA ASN A 29 -2.57 -8.10 18.65
C ASN A 29 -3.09 -8.65 19.99
N ARG A 30 -3.93 -7.87 20.68
CA ARG A 30 -4.74 -8.34 21.79
C ARG A 30 -5.72 -9.26 21.10
N ASP A 31 -5.53 -10.57 21.25
CA ASP A 31 -6.39 -11.61 20.71
C ASP A 31 -7.87 -11.32 21.05
N ARG A 32 -8.55 -10.54 20.19
CA ARG A 32 -9.95 -10.19 20.39
C ARG A 32 -10.76 -11.37 19.89
N LYS A 33 -11.52 -11.99 20.79
CA LYS A 33 -12.50 -13.00 20.41
C LYS A 33 -13.54 -12.36 19.49
N ARG A 34 -14.00 -13.11 18.49
CA ARG A 34 -15.13 -12.68 17.65
C ARG A 34 -16.34 -12.44 18.57
N PHE A 35 -16.89 -11.23 18.52
CA PHE A 35 -17.97 -10.77 19.39
C PHE A 35 -19.32 -10.63 18.67
N TYR A 36 -19.35 -10.87 17.36
CA TYR A 36 -20.53 -10.72 16.50
C TYR A 36 -20.88 -12.04 15.79
N LYS A 37 -22.16 -12.24 15.46
CA LYS A 37 -22.63 -13.43 14.74
C LYS A 37 -22.84 -13.18 13.25
N LYS A 38 -23.55 -12.11 12.91
CA LYS A 38 -23.92 -11.75 11.54
C LYS A 38 -23.18 -10.49 11.10
N VAL A 39 -22.77 -10.46 9.84
CA VAL A 39 -22.32 -9.24 9.18
C VAL A 39 -23.28 -8.94 8.04
N SER A 40 -23.75 -7.71 7.93
CA SER A 40 -24.64 -7.28 6.85
C SER A 40 -24.25 -5.92 6.31
N VAL A 41 -24.47 -5.73 5.02
CA VAL A 41 -24.35 -4.42 4.36
C VAL A 41 -25.74 -3.80 4.29
N VAL A 42 -25.83 -2.52 4.63
CA VAL A 42 -27.07 -1.75 4.54
C VAL A 42 -26.79 -0.44 3.81
N GLU A 43 -27.78 0.08 3.08
CA GLU A 43 -27.70 1.44 2.57
C GLU A 43 -27.79 2.43 3.73
N SER A 44 -26.98 3.48 3.69
CA SER A 44 -26.93 4.50 4.72
C SER A 44 -28.24 5.28 4.74
N SER A 45 -28.81 5.42 5.93
CA SER A 45 -30.04 6.22 6.11
C SER A 45 -29.82 7.72 5.94
N GLN A 46 -28.56 8.17 5.96
CA GLN A 46 -28.20 9.59 5.95
C GLN A 46 -27.89 10.09 4.54
N ILE A 47 -27.25 9.25 3.72
CA ILE A 47 -26.73 9.62 2.41
C ILE A 47 -27.14 8.52 1.43
N PRO A 48 -27.95 8.83 0.40
CA PRO A 48 -28.29 7.85 -0.64
C PRO A 48 -27.02 7.38 -1.35
N THR A 49 -27.03 6.14 -1.86
CA THR A 49 -25.90 5.51 -2.57
C THR A 49 -24.61 5.33 -1.75
N LYS A 50 -24.72 5.37 -0.41
CA LYS A 50 -23.62 4.95 0.48
C LYS A 50 -24.03 3.72 1.25
N TYR A 51 -23.06 2.88 1.54
CA TYR A 51 -23.23 1.61 2.23
C TYR A 51 -22.49 1.62 3.57
N GLU A 52 -23.13 1.05 4.58
CA GLU A 52 -22.59 0.86 5.92
C GLU A 52 -22.54 -0.63 6.24
N ILE A 53 -21.56 -1.03 7.05
CA ILE A 53 -21.42 -2.40 7.50
C ILE A 53 -21.94 -2.48 8.93
N LEU A 54 -22.84 -3.45 9.17
CA LEU A 54 -23.35 -3.77 10.50
C LEU A 54 -22.73 -5.10 10.96
N LEU A 55 -22.18 -5.09 12.18
CA LEU A 55 -21.88 -6.28 12.96
C LEU A 55 -23.07 -6.52 13.89
N ASP A 56 -23.84 -7.55 13.61
CA ASP A 56 -25.18 -7.81 14.15
C ASP A 56 -26.13 -6.62 13.93
N GLN A 57 -26.19 -5.70 14.89
CA GLN A 57 -26.99 -4.47 14.83
C GLN A 57 -26.15 -3.20 15.02
N HIS A 58 -24.84 -3.35 15.22
CA HIS A 58 -23.94 -2.24 15.50
C HIS A 58 -23.18 -1.82 14.24
N LYS A 59 -23.18 -0.52 13.96
CA LYS A 59 -22.39 0.06 12.88
C LYS A 59 -20.90 -0.19 13.11
N LEU A 60 -20.22 -0.67 12.08
CA LEU A 60 -18.77 -0.82 12.08
C LEU A 60 -18.10 0.56 12.13
N LYS A 61 -17.09 0.67 12.99
CA LYS A 61 -16.35 1.92 13.23
C LYS A 61 -14.86 1.73 13.04
N THR A 62 -14.19 2.83 12.70
CA THR A 62 -12.73 2.92 12.70
C THR A 62 -12.18 3.02 14.13
N PRO A 63 -10.86 2.84 14.34
CA PRO A 63 -10.23 3.03 15.65
C PRO A 63 -10.48 4.40 16.29
N LEU A 64 -10.62 5.48 15.50
CA LEU A 64 -10.99 6.81 16.03
C LEU A 64 -12.49 6.99 16.28
N GLY A 65 -13.31 5.96 16.02
CA GLY A 65 -14.75 5.96 16.28
C GLY A 65 -15.61 6.49 15.13
N ASN A 66 -15.02 6.78 13.96
CA ASN A 66 -15.75 7.21 12.77
C ASN A 66 -16.54 6.04 12.19
N ILE A 67 -17.75 6.31 11.68
CA ILE A 67 -18.57 5.29 11.03
C ILE A 67 -18.00 5.02 9.63
N ILE A 68 -17.81 3.75 9.29
CA ILE A 68 -17.34 3.37 7.95
C ILE A 68 -18.51 3.49 6.97
N THR A 69 -18.37 4.42 6.02
CA THR A 69 -19.30 4.63 4.91
C THR A 69 -18.55 4.45 3.60
N ILE A 70 -19.12 3.69 2.67
CA ILE A 70 -18.49 3.29 1.41
C ILE A 70 -19.44 3.58 0.26
N GLU A 71 -18.97 4.19 -0.82
CA GLU A 71 -19.81 4.55 -1.98
C GLU A 71 -20.03 3.36 -2.93
N ASN A 72 -19.08 2.43 -2.99
CA ASN A 72 -19.15 1.26 -3.86
C ASN A 72 -19.70 0.03 -3.11
N GLU A 73 -20.82 -0.50 -3.59
CA GLU A 73 -21.46 -1.70 -3.01
C GLU A 73 -20.53 -2.91 -2.97
N PHE A 74 -19.78 -3.17 -4.05
CA PHE A 74 -18.86 -4.30 -4.14
C PHE A 74 -17.75 -4.21 -3.09
N LEU A 75 -17.24 -2.99 -2.85
CA LEU A 75 -16.24 -2.77 -1.81
C LEU A 75 -16.82 -3.00 -0.40
N ALA A 76 -18.07 -2.57 -0.17
CA ALA A 76 -18.76 -2.80 1.10
C ALA A 76 -19.03 -4.31 1.34
N LEU A 77 -19.43 -5.04 0.30
CA LEU A 77 -19.61 -6.50 0.34
C LEU A 77 -18.27 -7.23 0.59
N ALA A 78 -17.19 -6.80 -0.06
CA ALA A 78 -15.85 -7.36 0.16
C ALA A 78 -15.39 -7.15 1.61
N LEU A 79 -15.59 -5.95 2.16
CA LEU A 79 -15.30 -5.67 3.57
C LEU A 79 -16.17 -6.53 4.50
N ALA A 80 -17.48 -6.63 4.24
CA ALA A 80 -18.37 -7.48 5.03
C ALA A 80 -17.93 -8.96 5.00
N GLN A 81 -17.45 -9.43 3.85
CA GLN A 81 -16.92 -10.79 3.72
C GLN A 81 -15.64 -11.00 4.53
N GLU A 82 -14.72 -10.04 4.52
CA GLU A 82 -13.50 -10.06 5.33
C GLU A 82 -13.81 -10.18 6.84
N TRP A 83 -14.86 -9.48 7.31
CA TRP A 83 -15.38 -9.62 8.66
C TRP A 83 -16.09 -10.97 8.91
N ASN A 84 -16.81 -11.51 7.94
CA ASN A 84 -17.47 -12.82 8.05
C ASN A 84 -16.46 -13.98 8.16
N GLN A 85 -15.31 -13.86 7.50
CA GLN A 85 -14.24 -14.87 7.47
C GLN A 85 -13.51 -15.05 8.82
N GLN A 86 -13.69 -14.13 9.77
CA GLN A 86 -13.08 -14.25 11.09
C GLN A 86 -13.74 -15.37 11.89
N TYR A 87 -12.98 -16.33 12.42
CA TYR A 87 -13.57 -17.47 13.15
C TYR A 87 -13.69 -17.19 14.66
N LYS A 88 -12.81 -17.77 15.48
CA LYS A 88 -12.85 -17.63 16.95
C LYS A 88 -12.24 -16.33 17.45
N LYS A 89 -11.23 -15.85 16.73
CA LYS A 89 -10.49 -14.61 17.00
C LYS A 89 -10.52 -13.74 15.75
N ILE A 90 -10.50 -12.43 15.97
CA ILE A 90 -10.37 -11.43 14.91
C ILE A 90 -8.88 -11.28 14.65
N ASP A 91 -8.44 -11.69 13.46
CA ASP A 91 -7.05 -11.55 13.02
C ASP A 91 -6.92 -10.36 12.08
N LEU A 92 -6.52 -9.21 12.64
CA LEU A 92 -6.33 -7.98 11.88
C LEU A 92 -5.28 -8.11 10.77
N SER A 93 -4.33 -9.05 10.88
CA SER A 93 -3.33 -9.25 9.83
C SER A 93 -3.92 -9.85 8.56
N SER A 94 -5.05 -10.56 8.67
CA SER A 94 -5.83 -11.07 7.54
C SER A 94 -6.80 -10.04 6.95
N MET A 95 -6.96 -8.88 7.61
CA MET A 95 -8.00 -7.89 7.28
C MET A 95 -7.42 -6.63 6.59
N HIS A 96 -6.88 -6.80 5.38
CA HIS A 96 -6.24 -5.73 4.63
C HIS A 96 -7.21 -4.64 4.16
N LEU A 97 -8.43 -4.98 3.72
CA LEU A 97 -9.40 -3.98 3.25
C LEU A 97 -9.83 -3.10 4.42
N TYR A 98 -10.14 -3.69 5.57
CA TYR A 98 -10.43 -2.95 6.78
C TYR A 98 -9.28 -2.01 7.17
N SER A 99 -8.03 -2.49 7.12
CA SER A 99 -6.86 -1.66 7.44
C SER A 99 -6.74 -0.44 6.51
N LEU A 100 -6.90 -0.64 5.19
CA LEU A 100 -6.83 0.45 4.21
C LEU A 100 -7.95 1.47 4.42
N ILE A 101 -9.19 1.00 4.64
CA ILE A 101 -10.35 1.87 4.87
C ILE A 101 -10.19 2.68 6.16
N ASN A 102 -9.66 2.06 7.23
CA ASN A 102 -9.36 2.78 8.46
C ASN A 102 -8.34 3.90 8.21
N THR A 103 -7.24 3.61 7.50
CA THR A 103 -6.22 4.62 7.20
C THR A 103 -6.78 5.75 6.33
N PHE A 104 -7.65 5.44 5.37
CA PHE A 104 -8.30 6.42 4.51
C PHE A 104 -9.22 7.36 5.30
N ILE A 105 -10.09 6.80 6.15
CA ILE A 105 -11.08 7.59 6.91
C ILE A 105 -10.41 8.37 8.05
N ASP A 106 -9.57 7.71 8.84
CA ASP A 106 -8.98 8.33 10.03
C ASP A 106 -7.82 9.26 9.70
N ASN A 107 -7.21 9.12 8.52
CA ASN A 107 -6.05 9.89 8.05
C ASN A 107 -5.09 10.25 9.20
N PRO A 108 -4.46 9.26 9.84
CA PRO A 108 -3.72 9.48 11.08
C PRO A 108 -2.51 10.41 10.91
N LEU A 109 -1.97 10.52 9.68
CA LEU A 109 -0.89 11.43 9.32
C LEU A 109 -1.38 12.84 8.98
N LYS A 110 -2.71 13.04 8.89
CA LYS A 110 -3.38 14.31 8.58
C LYS A 110 -2.87 14.96 7.29
N PHE A 111 -2.53 14.15 6.28
CA PHE A 111 -2.10 14.70 5.00
C PHE A 111 -3.28 15.30 4.25
N THR A 112 -3.06 16.46 3.65
CA THR A 112 -3.99 17.01 2.67
C THR A 112 -3.86 16.25 1.34
N LYS A 113 -4.86 16.35 0.47
CA LYS A 113 -4.81 15.75 -0.88
C LYS A 113 -3.53 16.15 -1.62
N ASN A 114 -3.16 17.43 -1.58
CA ASN A 114 -1.98 17.94 -2.28
C ASN A 114 -0.67 17.36 -1.71
N GLN A 115 -0.55 17.22 -0.39
CA GLN A 115 0.62 16.61 0.24
C GLN A 115 0.75 15.12 -0.10
N LEU A 116 -0.37 14.41 -0.24
CA LEU A 116 -0.37 13.01 -0.68
C LEU A 116 0.10 12.90 -2.13
N ILE A 117 -0.42 13.75 -3.02
CA ILE A 117 -0.03 13.80 -4.43
C ILE A 117 1.47 14.10 -4.55
N GLU A 118 1.97 15.12 -3.84
CA GLU A 118 3.39 15.48 -3.85
C GLU A 118 4.28 14.30 -3.42
N LYS A 119 3.87 13.57 -2.37
CA LYS A 119 4.58 12.37 -1.92
C LYS A 119 4.56 11.24 -2.93
N LEU A 120 3.43 11.02 -3.61
CA LEU A 120 3.34 10.02 -4.68
C LEU A 120 4.22 10.41 -5.86
N MET A 121 4.26 11.70 -6.21
CA MET A 121 5.12 12.21 -7.28
C MET A 121 6.61 12.09 -6.96
N HIS A 122 6.99 12.21 -5.69
CA HIS A 122 8.36 11.92 -5.29
C HIS A 122 8.76 10.45 -5.57
N PHE A 123 7.85 9.49 -5.51
CA PHE A 123 8.17 8.11 -5.91
C PHE A 123 8.35 7.97 -7.43
N LEU A 124 7.55 8.69 -8.20
CA LEU A 124 7.64 8.71 -9.66
C LEU A 124 8.99 9.26 -10.14
N ASP A 125 9.54 10.27 -9.45
CA ASP A 125 10.85 10.84 -9.75
C ASP A 125 12.01 9.84 -9.68
N TRP A 126 11.80 8.72 -8.99
CA TRP A 126 12.77 7.64 -8.77
C TRP A 126 12.23 6.27 -9.17
N ASP A 127 11.27 6.23 -10.10
CA ASP A 127 10.63 4.98 -10.50
C ASP A 127 11.62 4.04 -11.22
N THR A 128 11.56 2.75 -10.89
CA THR A 128 12.39 1.70 -11.50
C THR A 128 12.14 1.52 -13.01
N LEU A 129 10.98 1.90 -13.52
CA LEU A 129 10.68 1.90 -14.95
C LEU A 129 11.52 2.93 -15.71
N LEU A 130 11.89 4.02 -15.02
CA LEU A 130 12.63 5.15 -15.54
C LEU A 130 14.14 4.95 -15.36
N TYR A 131 14.61 4.43 -14.24
CA TYR A 131 16.04 4.17 -14.01
C TYR A 131 16.37 2.70 -14.16
N ARG A 132 17.03 2.37 -15.26
CA ARG A 132 17.28 0.98 -15.69
C ARG A 132 18.75 0.62 -15.58
N SER A 133 19.03 -0.67 -15.72
CA SER A 133 20.41 -1.17 -15.68
C SER A 133 20.92 -1.48 -17.08
N ASP A 134 22.08 -0.93 -17.41
CA ASP A 134 22.73 -1.10 -18.71
C ASP A 134 23.41 -2.47 -18.85
N GLN A 135 23.74 -3.11 -17.72
CA GLN A 135 24.56 -4.31 -17.63
C GLN A 135 24.04 -5.24 -16.52
N PRO A 136 24.04 -6.58 -16.72
CA PRO A 136 24.43 -7.30 -17.94
C PRO A 136 23.40 -7.18 -19.07
N GLU A 137 23.81 -7.45 -20.31
CA GLU A 137 22.95 -7.31 -21.50
C GLU A 137 21.66 -8.13 -21.42
N GLU A 138 21.73 -9.34 -20.84
CA GLU A 138 20.56 -10.19 -20.63
C GLU A 138 19.49 -9.49 -19.78
N LEU A 139 19.91 -8.77 -18.73
CA LEU A 139 19.00 -8.01 -17.87
C LEU A 139 18.41 -6.82 -18.63
N ARG A 140 19.22 -6.09 -19.41
CA ARG A 140 18.77 -4.97 -20.23
C ARG A 140 17.65 -5.40 -21.19
N GLN A 141 17.84 -6.52 -21.89
CA GLN A 141 16.84 -7.06 -22.82
C GLN A 141 15.55 -7.47 -22.12
N LEU A 142 15.65 -8.05 -20.91
CA LEU A 142 14.47 -8.38 -20.10
C LEU A 142 13.72 -7.13 -19.61
N GLN A 143 14.45 -6.09 -19.20
CA GLN A 143 13.88 -4.80 -18.80
C GLN A 143 13.14 -4.15 -19.97
N ILE A 144 13.78 -4.03 -21.14
CA ILE A 144 13.15 -3.50 -22.36
C ILE A 144 11.86 -4.27 -22.68
N LYS A 145 11.96 -5.60 -22.78
CA LYS A 145 10.83 -6.45 -23.16
C LYS A 145 9.64 -6.35 -22.20
N SER A 146 9.90 -6.20 -20.90
CA SER A 146 8.84 -6.23 -19.88
C SER A 146 8.34 -4.84 -19.50
N TRP A 147 9.19 -3.82 -19.51
CA TRP A 147 8.90 -2.50 -18.97
C TRP A 147 8.58 -1.47 -20.04
N ASP A 148 9.08 -1.58 -21.28
CA ASP A 148 8.69 -0.67 -22.37
C ASP A 148 7.20 -0.68 -22.67
N PRO A 149 6.49 -1.83 -22.69
CA PRO A 149 5.05 -1.83 -22.93
C PRO A 149 4.27 -1.00 -21.89
N ILE A 150 4.72 -1.00 -20.63
CA ILE A 150 4.10 -0.23 -19.54
C ILE A 150 4.32 1.27 -19.78
N LEU A 151 5.56 1.66 -20.09
CA LEU A 151 5.91 3.07 -20.33
C LEU A 151 5.23 3.61 -21.60
N LEU A 152 5.16 2.81 -22.66
CA LEU A 152 4.41 3.14 -23.88
C LEU A 152 2.90 3.28 -23.61
N TYR A 153 2.33 2.41 -22.78
CA TYR A 153 0.93 2.51 -22.38
C TYR A 153 0.66 3.80 -21.60
N ILE A 154 1.49 4.12 -20.60
CA ILE A 154 1.36 5.35 -19.81
C ILE A 154 1.46 6.59 -20.72
N ASN A 155 2.48 6.66 -21.58
CA ASN A 155 2.66 7.76 -22.49
C ASN A 155 1.47 7.93 -23.45
N LYS A 156 0.88 6.82 -23.90
CA LYS A 156 -0.29 6.85 -24.77
C LYS A 156 -1.56 7.27 -24.04
N GLU A 157 -1.83 6.70 -22.87
CA GLU A 157 -3.06 6.92 -22.10
C GLU A 157 -3.12 8.34 -21.52
N PHE A 158 -1.99 8.81 -20.98
CA PHE A 158 -1.92 10.11 -20.32
C PHE A 158 -1.33 11.21 -21.22
N HIS A 159 -1.03 10.90 -22.49
CA HIS A 159 -0.42 11.84 -23.43
C HIS A 159 0.87 12.49 -22.91
N THR A 160 1.70 11.70 -22.22
CA THR A 160 2.99 12.12 -21.67
C THR A 160 4.15 11.58 -22.50
N ASN A 161 5.37 12.09 -22.25
CA ASN A 161 6.58 11.62 -22.92
C ASN A 161 7.66 11.18 -21.92
N PHE A 162 7.34 10.18 -21.10
CA PHE A 162 8.34 9.56 -20.23
C PHE A 162 9.38 8.80 -21.02
N GLN A 163 10.62 8.88 -20.55
CA GLN A 163 11.76 8.19 -21.14
C GLN A 163 12.50 7.45 -20.04
N SER A 164 13.11 6.32 -20.37
CA SER A 164 13.99 5.60 -19.43
C SER A 164 15.45 6.02 -19.63
N THR A 165 16.25 5.92 -18.57
CA THR A 165 17.66 6.27 -18.53
C THR A 165 18.53 5.12 -18.03
N TYR A 166 19.70 5.03 -18.67
CA TYR A 166 20.94 4.33 -18.31
C TYR A 166 21.65 4.86 -17.05
N ASP A 167 21.52 6.17 -16.88
CA ASP A 167 22.41 6.98 -16.07
C ASP A 167 21.72 7.42 -14.78
N LEU A 168 22.41 7.20 -13.66
CA LEU A 168 21.97 7.59 -12.32
C LEU A 168 22.19 9.08 -12.03
N HIS A 169 22.96 9.78 -12.87
CA HIS A 169 23.29 11.18 -12.66
C HIS A 169 22.30 12.16 -13.28
N ILE A 170 21.40 11.68 -14.15
CA ILE A 170 20.37 12.53 -14.75
C ILE A 170 19.36 12.94 -13.67
N LYS A 171 19.19 14.25 -13.52
CA LYS A 171 18.16 14.84 -12.67
C LYS A 171 17.01 15.31 -13.56
N ASP A 172 15.81 15.25 -13.02
CA ASP A 172 14.58 15.76 -13.65
C ASP A 172 14.27 15.11 -15.01
N LEU A 173 14.23 13.77 -15.04
CA LEU A 173 13.88 13.00 -16.24
C LEU A 173 12.45 13.29 -16.75
N ILE A 174 11.58 13.73 -15.84
CA ILE A 174 10.17 14.04 -16.14
C ILE A 174 10.03 15.54 -16.38
N ASN A 175 9.49 15.90 -17.54
CA ASN A 175 9.18 17.30 -17.85
C ASN A 175 8.10 17.84 -16.91
N LYS A 176 8.18 19.14 -16.58
CA LYS A 176 7.18 19.81 -15.73
C LYS A 176 5.76 19.72 -16.28
N ASN A 177 5.60 19.73 -17.60
CA ASN A 177 4.29 19.60 -18.25
C ASN A 177 3.70 18.19 -18.05
N ASP A 178 4.51 17.14 -18.24
CA ASP A 178 4.09 15.75 -18.04
C ASP A 178 3.74 15.50 -16.57
N ARG A 179 4.52 16.07 -15.64
CA ARG A 179 4.22 16.03 -14.21
C ARG A 179 2.86 16.67 -13.90
N TYR A 180 2.59 17.85 -14.46
CA TYR A 180 1.33 18.55 -14.23
C TYR A 180 0.11 17.78 -14.76
N ILE A 181 0.28 17.00 -15.84
CA ILE A 181 -0.79 16.15 -16.37
C ILE A 181 -1.15 15.06 -15.36
N ILE A 182 -0.15 14.45 -14.71
CA ILE A 182 -0.35 13.33 -13.78
C ILE A 182 -0.77 13.77 -12.38
N GLU A 183 -0.41 15.00 -11.98
CA GLU A 183 -0.84 15.57 -10.70
C GLU A 183 -2.35 15.86 -10.64
N LYS A 184 -3.04 15.93 -11.78
CA LYS A 184 -4.47 16.27 -11.88
C LYS A 184 -5.38 15.05 -11.78
#